data_AF-A0A7S0BFN5-F1
#
_entry.id   AF-A0A7S0BFN5-F1
#
_cell.length_a   1.000
_cell.length_b   1.000
_cell.length_c   1.000
_cell.angle_alpha   90.00
_cell.angle_beta   90.00
_cell.angle_gamma   90.00
#
_symmetry.space_group_name_H-M   'P 1'
#
loop_
_entity.id
_entity.type
_entity.pdbx_description
1 polymer ?
#
loop_
_entity_poly.entity_id
_entity_poly.type
_entity_poly.pdbx_seq_one_letter_code
_entity_poly.pdbx_strand_id
1 'polypeptide(L)'
;VVESRAKNPGGFRLPPKVPGQKELLTRAYELLGNRTQRKLKPSAELELANLIGVVPENRYAAQRYKAAIELQLRKEFRVRNGTLLATPLSRTKYMDMITMPESERDINRSFSMLQALRREGDVAASTRAQLENLIGIVPRDAHEARRASNALKRLVRERCRTERYPPTMPETDAELTTAYMLISQYAREGTAGRRNTELEELLGALPRTENVACYWKKFIGMHIRKNKRSALVNSRKAMAELIRQQRRERREAREAAVQAAEALEPFASNYLSASRMRLLVILAVAAASCATGITIRGPSTNLKVLP
;
A
#
# COMPACT_ATOMS: atom_id res chain seq x y z
N VAL A 1 5.42 -1.41 49.82
CA VAL A 1 4.49 -0.94 48.77
C VAL A 1 5.20 -1.09 47.44
N VAL A 2 4.80 -2.03 46.60
CA VAL A 2 5.43 -2.22 45.28
C VAL A 2 4.73 -1.25 44.32
N GLU A 3 5.43 -0.19 43.92
CA GLU A 3 4.95 0.69 42.83
C GLU A 3 4.89 -0.11 41.53
N SER A 4 3.68 -0.56 41.16
CA SER A 4 3.50 -1.29 39.93
C SER A 4 3.66 -0.34 38.72
N ARG A 5 4.86 -0.28 38.14
CA ARG A 5 5.09 0.27 36.78
C ARG A 5 4.60 -0.68 35.68
N ALA A 6 3.67 -1.58 35.99
CA ALA A 6 3.15 -2.55 35.05
C ALA A 6 2.25 -1.86 34.02
N LYS A 7 2.70 -1.82 32.77
CA LYS A 7 1.84 -1.49 31.63
C LYS A 7 0.92 -2.68 31.39
N ASN A 8 -0.40 -2.45 31.33
CA ASN A 8 -1.33 -3.50 30.94
C ASN A 8 -1.18 -3.82 29.43
N PRO A 9 -1.68 -4.96 28.92
CA PRO A 9 -1.53 -5.34 27.50
C PRO A 9 -2.21 -4.40 26.50
N GLY A 10 -2.90 -3.34 26.96
CA GLY A 10 -3.43 -2.25 26.13
C GLY A 10 -2.61 -0.96 26.18
N GLY A 11 -1.45 -0.93 26.85
CA GLY A 11 -0.58 0.25 26.96
C GLY A 11 -1.04 1.31 27.96
N PHE A 12 -2.05 1.02 28.80
CA PHE A 12 -2.56 1.95 29.79
C PHE A 12 -1.74 1.86 31.09
N ARG A 13 -1.46 3.02 31.71
CA ARG A 13 -0.89 3.08 33.07
C ARG A 13 -1.98 2.72 34.07
N LEU A 14 -1.74 1.72 34.90
CA LEU A 14 -2.62 1.39 36.03
C LEU A 14 -2.54 2.50 37.08
N PRO A 15 -3.62 2.72 37.86
CA PRO A 15 -3.52 3.53 39.06
C PRO A 15 -2.58 2.85 40.08
N PRO A 16 -1.93 3.62 40.99
CA PRO A 16 -0.98 3.09 41.96
C PRO A 16 -1.54 1.98 42.85
N LYS A 17 -2.82 2.06 43.18
CA LYS A 17 -3.56 1.04 43.93
C LYS A 17 -4.80 0.64 43.12
N VAL A 18 -5.10 -0.64 43.12
CA VAL A 18 -6.37 -1.16 42.61
C VAL A 18 -7.06 -1.90 43.76
N PRO A 19 -8.31 -1.55 44.13
CA PRO A 19 -9.06 -2.33 45.11
C PRO A 19 -9.23 -3.78 44.63
N GLY A 20 -9.07 -4.75 45.53
CA GLY A 20 -9.33 -6.17 45.24
C GLY A 20 -10.78 -6.61 45.51
N GLN A 21 -11.58 -5.74 46.15
CA GLN A 21 -12.99 -6.01 46.46
C GLN A 21 -13.89 -5.38 45.40
N LYS A 22 -14.89 -6.13 44.93
CA LYS A 22 -15.78 -5.74 43.84
C LYS A 22 -16.57 -4.46 44.09
N GLU A 23 -17.06 -4.27 45.31
CA GLU A 23 -17.82 -3.07 45.70
C GLU A 23 -16.94 -1.82 45.61
N LEU A 24 -15.71 -1.91 46.13
CA LEU A 24 -14.72 -0.85 46.05
C LEU A 24 -14.25 -0.58 44.62
N LEU A 25 -14.13 -1.60 43.78
CA LEU A 25 -13.80 -1.46 42.35
C LEU A 25 -14.91 -0.74 41.58
N THR A 26 -16.17 -1.10 41.85
CA THR A 26 -17.33 -0.48 41.21
C THR A 26 -17.44 0.97 41.62
N ARG A 27 -17.23 1.25 42.91
CA ARG A 27 -17.20 2.60 43.45
C ARG A 27 -16.08 3.45 42.87
N ALA A 28 -14.86 2.90 42.76
CA ALA A 28 -13.74 3.58 42.11
C ALA A 28 -14.04 3.89 40.63
N TYR A 29 -14.68 2.96 39.90
CA TYR A 29 -15.08 3.15 38.51
C TYR A 29 -16.11 4.29 38.35
N GLU A 30 -17.10 4.37 39.23
CA GLU A 30 -18.08 5.45 39.26
C GLU A 30 -17.44 6.82 39.54
N LEU A 31 -16.59 6.90 40.57
CA LEU A 31 -15.89 8.13 40.94
C LEU A 31 -14.96 8.62 39.81
N LEU A 32 -14.25 7.71 39.14
CA LEU A 32 -13.48 8.04 37.94
C LEU A 32 -14.38 8.49 36.78
N GLY A 33 -15.54 7.85 36.60
CA GLY A 33 -16.56 8.28 35.65
C GLY A 33 -16.99 9.74 35.89
N ASN A 34 -17.30 10.07 37.14
CA ASN A 34 -17.65 11.43 37.53
C ASN A 34 -16.49 12.42 37.29
N ARG A 35 -15.26 12.03 37.63
CA ARG A 35 -14.04 12.83 37.39
C ARG A 35 -13.75 13.07 35.91
N THR A 36 -14.15 12.15 35.03
CA THR A 36 -14.02 12.33 33.57
C THR A 36 -15.03 13.32 33.00
N GLN A 37 -16.08 13.67 33.73
CA GLN A 37 -17.11 14.60 33.25
C GLN A 37 -16.98 15.98 33.90
N ARG A 38 -16.64 16.03 35.19
CA ARG A 38 -16.57 17.25 36.00
C ARG A 38 -15.54 17.13 37.12
N LYS A 39 -15.21 18.26 37.77
CA LYS A 39 -14.39 18.25 39.00
C LYS A 39 -15.17 17.53 40.12
N LEU A 40 -14.49 16.69 40.88
CA LEU A 40 -15.10 15.97 42.00
C LEU A 40 -15.26 16.90 43.20
N LYS A 41 -16.18 16.56 44.10
CA LYS A 41 -16.28 17.24 45.41
C LYS A 41 -15.12 16.79 46.30
N PRO A 42 -14.63 17.61 47.24
CA PRO A 42 -13.48 17.27 48.09
C PRO A 42 -13.62 15.92 48.82
N SER A 43 -14.82 15.58 49.31
CA SER A 43 -15.09 14.28 49.93
C SER A 43 -14.91 13.09 48.97
N ALA A 44 -15.36 13.24 47.73
CA ALA A 44 -15.24 12.23 46.69
C ALA A 44 -13.80 12.12 46.12
N GLU A 45 -13.01 13.20 46.19
CA GLU A 45 -11.58 13.19 45.85
C GLU A 45 -10.78 12.40 46.89
N LEU A 46 -11.05 12.62 48.18
CA LEU A 46 -10.46 11.83 49.26
C LEU A 46 -10.85 10.34 49.16
N GLU A 47 -12.13 10.06 48.91
CA GLU A 47 -12.61 8.69 48.69
C GLU A 47 -11.88 8.01 47.52
N LEU A 48 -11.74 8.72 46.40
CA LEU A 48 -11.02 8.22 45.23
C LEU A 48 -9.54 7.98 45.54
N ALA A 49 -8.87 8.91 46.23
CA ALA A 49 -7.48 8.76 46.64
C ALA A 49 -7.28 7.53 47.53
N ASN A 50 -8.20 7.26 48.46
CA ASN A 50 -8.14 6.09 49.34
C ASN A 50 -8.29 4.76 48.58
N LEU A 51 -9.14 4.76 47.55
CA LEU A 51 -9.42 3.59 46.72
C LEU A 51 -8.29 3.28 45.74
N ILE A 52 -7.82 4.28 44.98
CA ILE A 52 -6.87 4.08 43.88
C ILE A 52 -5.46 4.62 44.14
N GLY A 53 -5.22 5.19 45.33
CA GLY A 53 -3.92 5.68 45.79
C GLY A 53 -3.55 7.08 45.32
N VAL A 54 -4.29 7.66 44.36
CA VAL A 54 -4.02 8.99 43.82
C VAL A 54 -5.27 9.63 43.22
N VAL A 55 -5.39 10.95 43.30
CA VAL A 55 -6.41 11.70 42.55
C VAL A 55 -5.86 11.99 41.14
N PRO A 56 -6.58 11.65 40.06
CA PRO A 56 -6.11 11.96 38.71
C PRO A 56 -6.00 13.48 38.49
N GLU A 57 -4.81 13.91 38.06
CA GLU A 57 -4.49 15.34 37.81
C GLU A 57 -5.41 15.95 36.76
N ASN A 58 -5.76 15.19 35.71
CA ASN A 58 -6.58 15.67 34.61
C ASN A 58 -7.61 14.62 34.14
N ARG A 59 -8.55 15.08 33.30
CA ARG A 59 -9.62 14.25 32.72
C ARG A 59 -9.07 13.04 31.95
N TYR A 60 -7.95 13.22 31.25
CA TYR A 60 -7.32 12.17 30.47
C TYR A 60 -6.75 11.05 31.35
N ALA A 61 -6.07 11.39 32.45
CA ALA A 61 -5.60 10.44 33.45
C ALA A 61 -6.77 9.68 34.09
N ALA A 62 -7.85 10.38 34.44
CA ALA A 62 -9.06 9.74 34.96
C ALA A 62 -9.68 8.74 33.98
N GLN A 63 -9.72 9.06 32.68
CA GLN A 63 -10.24 8.17 31.64
C GLN A 63 -9.36 6.92 31.46
N ARG A 64 -8.03 7.07 31.56
CA ARG A 64 -7.10 5.93 31.50
C ARG A 64 -7.26 4.99 32.69
N TYR A 65 -7.37 5.53 33.90
CA TYR A 65 -7.61 4.72 35.10
C TYR A 65 -8.98 4.06 35.06
N LYS A 66 -10.01 4.76 34.55
CA LYS A 66 -11.36 4.20 34.38
C LYS A 66 -11.34 2.99 33.46
N ALA A 67 -10.70 3.08 32.30
CA ALA A 67 -10.58 1.99 31.34
C ALA A 67 -9.80 0.80 31.92
N ALA A 68 -8.78 1.06 32.76
CA ALA A 68 -8.02 0.00 33.41
C ALA A 68 -8.85 -0.76 34.47
N ILE A 69 -9.62 -0.04 35.30
CA ILE A 69 -10.53 -0.64 36.29
C ILE A 69 -11.68 -1.38 35.58
N GLU A 70 -12.19 -0.85 34.46
CA GLU A 70 -13.21 -1.51 33.66
C GLU A 70 -12.77 -2.88 33.14
N LEU A 71 -11.52 -2.99 32.68
CA LEU A 71 -10.93 -4.25 32.27
C LEU A 71 -10.84 -5.25 33.43
N GLN A 72 -10.60 -4.77 34.65
CA GLN A 72 -10.52 -5.60 35.85
C GLN A 72 -11.89 -6.08 36.32
N LEU A 73 -12.89 -5.18 36.36
CA LEU A 73 -14.29 -5.54 36.58
C LEU A 73 -14.70 -6.64 35.57
N ARG A 74 -14.43 -6.44 34.28
CA ARG A 74 -14.74 -7.43 33.22
C ARG A 74 -13.98 -8.76 33.38
N LYS A 75 -12.81 -8.78 34.03
CA LYS A 75 -12.06 -10.01 34.33
C LYS A 75 -12.68 -10.77 35.51
N GLU A 76 -13.09 -10.09 36.57
CA GLU A 76 -13.72 -10.71 37.75
C GLU A 76 -15.13 -11.26 37.46
N PHE A 77 -15.90 -10.63 36.56
CA PHE A 77 -17.18 -11.17 36.10
C PHE A 77 -17.09 -12.51 35.34
N ARG A 78 -15.88 -13.06 35.11
CA ARG A 78 -15.67 -14.41 34.56
C ARG A 78 -15.40 -15.48 35.62
N VAL A 79 -15.33 -15.11 36.90
CA VAL A 79 -15.25 -16.06 38.02
C VAL A 79 -16.59 -16.05 38.75
N ARG A 80 -17.55 -16.83 38.26
CA ARG A 80 -18.80 -17.12 38.99
C ARG A 80 -18.86 -18.64 39.15
N ASN A 81 -18.88 -19.10 40.40
CA ASN A 81 -19.05 -20.50 40.85
C ASN A 81 -17.79 -21.38 40.89
N GLY A 82 -16.65 -20.88 41.38
CA GLY A 82 -15.51 -21.72 41.79
C GLY A 82 -14.78 -22.50 40.70
N THR A 83 -15.30 -22.50 39.48
CA THR A 83 -14.62 -22.97 38.27
C THR A 83 -14.01 -21.76 37.59
N LEU A 84 -12.70 -21.79 37.37
CA LEU A 84 -12.06 -20.99 36.35
C LEU A 84 -12.73 -21.37 35.02
N LEU A 85 -13.80 -20.67 34.64
CA LEU A 85 -14.24 -20.65 33.25
C LEU A 85 -13.00 -20.18 32.50
N ALA A 86 -12.36 -21.12 31.80
CA ALA A 86 -11.21 -20.85 30.96
C ALA A 86 -11.50 -19.52 30.27
N THR A 87 -10.68 -18.50 30.56
CA THR A 87 -10.76 -17.19 29.90
C THR A 87 -11.13 -17.49 28.46
N PRO A 88 -12.25 -16.99 27.90
CA PRO A 88 -12.67 -17.35 26.55
C PRO A 88 -11.44 -17.25 25.71
N LEU A 89 -10.97 -18.43 25.25
CA LEU A 89 -9.64 -18.60 24.68
C LEU A 89 -9.41 -17.36 23.84
N SER A 90 -8.41 -16.56 24.23
CA SER A 90 -8.27 -15.20 23.68
C SER A 90 -8.46 -15.29 22.18
N ARG A 91 -9.04 -14.26 21.55
CA ARG A 91 -9.30 -14.27 20.11
C ARG A 91 -8.06 -14.65 19.27
N THR A 92 -6.87 -14.52 19.86
CA THR A 92 -5.57 -14.97 19.34
C THR A 92 -5.23 -16.44 19.61
N LYS A 93 -5.64 -17.06 20.73
CA LYS A 93 -5.27 -18.45 21.05
C LYS A 93 -5.74 -19.48 20.02
N TYR A 94 -6.91 -19.27 19.38
CA TYR A 94 -7.33 -20.14 18.27
C TYR A 94 -6.50 -19.94 16.99
N MET A 95 -5.86 -18.78 16.80
CA MET A 95 -4.90 -18.60 15.71
C MET A 95 -3.63 -19.39 15.98
N ASP A 96 -3.19 -19.43 17.24
CA ASP A 96 -1.96 -20.13 17.64
C ASP A 96 -2.13 -21.66 17.66
N MET A 97 -3.36 -22.15 17.83
CA MET A 97 -3.66 -23.58 17.91
C MET A 97 -4.08 -24.19 16.58
N ILE A 98 -4.55 -23.39 15.61
CA ILE A 98 -5.03 -23.90 14.32
C ILE A 98 -3.89 -23.92 13.31
N THR A 99 -3.66 -25.10 12.75
CA THR A 99 -2.80 -25.24 11.58
C THR A 99 -3.60 -24.92 10.33
N MET A 100 -3.04 -24.10 9.44
CA MET A 100 -3.66 -23.79 8.16
C MET A 100 -3.33 -24.90 7.14
N PRO A 101 -4.35 -25.55 6.53
CA PRO A 101 -4.09 -26.56 5.50
C PRO A 101 -3.41 -25.96 4.28
N GLU A 102 -2.57 -26.76 3.63
CA GLU A 102 -1.80 -26.34 2.46
C GLU A 102 -2.66 -26.19 1.22
N SER A 103 -3.53 -27.18 0.99
CA SER A 103 -4.42 -27.26 -0.17
C SER A 103 -5.70 -26.45 0.03
N GLU A 104 -6.15 -25.78 -1.04
CA GLU A 104 -7.43 -25.07 -1.05
C GLU A 104 -8.63 -26.04 -0.92
N ARG A 105 -8.48 -27.28 -1.42
CA ARG A 105 -9.49 -28.34 -1.23
C ARG A 105 -9.66 -28.68 0.24
N ASP A 106 -8.55 -28.81 0.96
CA ASP A 106 -8.56 -29.14 2.38
C ASP A 106 -9.12 -28.01 3.23
N ILE A 107 -8.80 -26.75 2.89
CA ILE A 107 -9.40 -25.57 3.54
C ILE A 107 -10.92 -25.58 3.39
N ASN A 108 -11.42 -25.80 2.17
CA ASN A 108 -12.86 -25.85 1.90
C ASN A 108 -13.52 -27.01 2.65
N ARG A 109 -12.86 -28.17 2.69
CA ARG A 109 -13.33 -29.34 3.45
C ARG A 109 -13.40 -29.03 4.95
N SER A 110 -12.37 -28.41 5.52
CA SER A 110 -12.35 -27.97 6.92
C SER A 110 -13.49 -27.00 7.23
N PHE A 111 -13.79 -26.05 6.33
CA PHE A 111 -14.93 -25.16 6.49
C PHE A 111 -16.26 -25.91 6.51
N SER A 112 -16.46 -26.87 5.60
CA SER A 112 -17.67 -27.70 5.56
C SER A 112 -17.84 -28.51 6.86
N MET A 113 -16.77 -29.13 7.36
CA MET A 113 -16.79 -29.91 8.60
C MET A 113 -17.08 -29.02 9.83
N LEU A 114 -16.46 -27.83 9.91
CA LEU A 114 -16.76 -26.85 10.96
C LEU A 114 -18.19 -26.33 10.89
N GLN A 115 -18.75 -26.21 9.68
CA GLN A 115 -20.13 -25.79 9.48
C GLN A 115 -21.14 -26.88 9.89
N ALA A 116 -20.83 -28.14 9.61
CA ALA A 116 -21.61 -29.29 10.10
C ALA A 116 -21.63 -29.33 11.64
N LEU A 117 -20.45 -29.27 12.28
CA LEU A 117 -20.32 -29.17 13.75
C LEU A 117 -21.12 -28.02 14.34
N ARG A 118 -21.16 -26.87 13.66
CA ARG A 118 -21.91 -25.70 14.12
C ARG A 118 -23.44 -25.90 14.03
N ARG A 119 -23.92 -26.66 13.05
CA ARG A 119 -25.37 -26.85 12.80
C ARG A 119 -25.94 -28.00 13.61
N GLU A 120 -25.24 -29.13 13.61
CA GLU A 120 -25.72 -30.40 14.16
C GLU A 120 -25.27 -30.60 15.61
N GLY A 121 -24.21 -29.90 16.06
CA GLY A 121 -23.67 -29.98 17.43
C GLY A 121 -22.88 -31.27 17.70
N ASP A 122 -23.32 -32.39 17.13
CA ASP A 122 -22.64 -33.67 17.16
C ASP A 122 -22.34 -34.17 15.74
N VAL A 123 -21.15 -34.72 15.54
CA VAL A 123 -20.68 -35.17 14.23
C VAL A 123 -19.87 -36.44 14.42
N ALA A 124 -19.97 -37.35 13.45
CA ALA A 124 -19.30 -38.65 13.49
C ALA A 124 -17.82 -38.56 13.91
N ALA A 125 -17.36 -39.57 14.66
CA ALA A 125 -15.98 -39.64 15.14
C ALA A 125 -14.95 -39.57 14.00
N SER A 126 -15.28 -40.13 12.83
CA SER A 126 -14.46 -40.04 11.61
C SER A 126 -14.26 -38.61 11.13
N THR A 127 -15.29 -37.77 11.17
CA THR A 127 -15.22 -36.35 10.80
C THR A 127 -14.40 -35.56 11.81
N ARG A 128 -14.52 -35.88 13.11
CA ARG A 128 -13.69 -35.26 14.16
C ARG A 128 -12.21 -35.57 13.96
N ALA A 129 -11.86 -36.84 13.71
CA ALA A 129 -10.48 -37.25 13.43
C ALA A 129 -9.93 -36.59 12.15
N GLN A 130 -10.73 -36.51 11.08
CA GLN A 130 -10.32 -35.79 9.86
C GLN A 130 -10.09 -34.30 10.12
N LEU A 131 -10.94 -33.67 10.93
CA LEU A 131 -10.78 -32.25 11.26
C LEU A 131 -9.51 -32.02 12.10
N GLU A 132 -9.24 -32.89 13.06
CA GLU A 132 -7.99 -32.87 13.85
C GLU A 132 -6.76 -32.96 12.96
N ASN A 133 -6.77 -33.90 12.00
CA ASN A 133 -5.67 -34.07 11.06
C ASN A 133 -5.44 -32.84 10.18
N LEU A 134 -6.49 -32.14 9.77
CA LEU A 134 -6.38 -30.98 8.87
C LEU A 134 -6.01 -29.68 9.58
N ILE A 135 -6.63 -29.40 10.74
CA ILE A 135 -6.50 -28.09 11.42
C ILE A 135 -5.90 -28.18 12.82
N GLY A 136 -5.58 -29.38 13.31
CA GLY A 136 -4.93 -29.60 14.61
C GLY A 136 -5.86 -29.49 15.83
N ILE A 137 -7.16 -29.22 15.63
CA ILE A 137 -8.12 -29.03 16.72
C ILE A 137 -9.46 -29.67 16.39
N VAL A 138 -10.05 -30.34 17.38
CA VAL A 138 -11.45 -30.76 17.37
C VAL A 138 -12.28 -29.82 18.26
N PRO A 139 -13.14 -28.96 17.67
CA PRO A 139 -14.05 -28.13 18.46
C PRO A 139 -15.05 -29.00 19.22
N ARG A 140 -15.29 -28.68 20.50
CA ARG A 140 -16.20 -29.43 21.38
C ARG A 140 -17.66 -29.07 21.17
N ASP A 141 -17.93 -27.82 20.81
CA ASP A 141 -19.27 -27.28 20.67
C ASP A 141 -19.40 -26.34 19.45
N ALA A 142 -20.63 -25.92 19.16
CA ALA A 142 -20.92 -25.01 18.06
C ALA A 142 -20.24 -23.63 18.21
N HIS A 143 -19.95 -23.19 19.44
CA HIS A 143 -19.28 -21.92 19.70
C HIS A 143 -17.78 -21.99 19.40
N GLU A 144 -17.11 -23.07 19.78
CA GLU A 144 -15.73 -23.41 19.43
C GLU A 144 -15.60 -23.62 17.94
N ALA A 145 -16.53 -24.32 17.29
CA ALA A 145 -16.54 -24.48 15.84
C ALA A 145 -16.62 -23.13 15.12
N ARG A 146 -17.45 -22.20 15.62
CA ARG A 146 -17.51 -20.82 15.11
C ARG A 146 -16.21 -20.05 15.34
N ARG A 147 -15.56 -20.21 16.49
CA ARG A 147 -14.26 -19.58 16.80
C ARG A 147 -13.16 -20.11 15.89
N ALA A 148 -13.07 -21.42 15.74
CA ALA A 148 -12.12 -22.08 14.85
C ALA A 148 -12.33 -21.67 13.39
N SER A 149 -13.59 -21.64 12.92
CA SER A 149 -13.91 -21.14 11.57
C SER A 149 -13.48 -19.69 11.35
N ASN A 150 -13.68 -18.82 12.34
CA ASN A 150 -13.26 -17.42 12.24
C ASN A 150 -11.74 -17.25 12.26
N ALA A 151 -11.02 -18.09 13.02
CA ALA A 151 -9.57 -18.11 13.03
C ALA A 151 -9.00 -18.64 11.70
N LEU A 152 -9.52 -19.76 11.19
CA LEU A 152 -9.16 -20.28 9.86
C LEU A 152 -9.43 -19.25 8.76
N LYS A 153 -10.56 -18.54 8.80
CA LYS A 153 -10.84 -17.42 7.86
C LYS A 153 -9.80 -16.30 7.93
N ARG A 154 -9.25 -16.02 9.10
CA ARG A 154 -8.21 -15.01 9.26
C ARG A 154 -6.87 -15.49 8.72
N LEU A 155 -6.47 -16.72 9.05
CA LEU A 155 -5.26 -17.34 8.50
C LEU A 155 -5.30 -17.38 6.97
N VAL A 156 -6.43 -17.78 6.37
CA VAL A 156 -6.63 -17.75 4.92
C VAL A 156 -6.49 -16.34 4.36
N ARG A 157 -7.07 -15.32 5.01
CA ARG A 157 -6.92 -13.92 4.58
C ARG A 157 -5.49 -13.40 4.70
N GLU A 158 -4.79 -13.77 5.77
CA GLU A 158 -3.38 -13.42 5.98
C GLU A 158 -2.53 -14.06 4.90
N ARG A 159 -2.73 -15.35 4.61
CA ARG A 159 -2.09 -16.02 3.48
C ARG A 159 -2.39 -15.34 2.15
N CYS A 160 -3.65 -15.05 1.85
CA CYS A 160 -4.00 -14.33 0.62
C CYS A 160 -3.35 -12.94 0.53
N ARG A 161 -3.06 -12.29 1.66
CA ARG A 161 -2.35 -11.00 1.69
C ARG A 161 -0.87 -11.17 1.42
N THR A 162 -0.22 -12.18 1.99
CA THR A 162 1.21 -12.45 1.79
C THR A 162 1.48 -12.96 0.38
N GLU A 163 0.61 -13.83 -0.14
CA GLU A 163 0.72 -14.40 -1.49
C GLU A 163 0.17 -13.49 -2.58
N ARG A 164 -0.26 -12.27 -2.26
CA ARG A 164 -0.90 -11.37 -3.23
C ARG A 164 0.03 -10.94 -4.36
N TYR A 165 1.33 -10.88 -4.07
CA TYR A 165 2.37 -10.42 -4.97
C TYR A 165 3.49 -11.47 -5.03
N PRO A 166 4.16 -11.62 -6.18
CA PRO A 166 5.37 -12.43 -6.25
C PRO A 166 6.46 -11.82 -5.35
N PRO A 167 7.28 -12.65 -4.68
CA PRO A 167 8.38 -12.19 -3.82
C PRO A 167 9.37 -11.26 -4.52
N THR A 168 9.75 -11.60 -5.76
CA THR A 168 10.59 -10.77 -6.61
C THR A 168 9.85 -10.40 -7.88
N MET A 169 10.21 -9.24 -8.43
CA MET A 169 9.69 -8.76 -9.71
C MET A 169 10.85 -8.62 -10.68
N PRO A 170 10.76 -9.22 -11.88
CA PRO A 170 11.80 -9.06 -12.88
C PRO A 170 11.97 -7.60 -13.30
N GLU A 171 13.22 -7.21 -13.56
CA GLU A 171 13.57 -5.82 -13.87
C GLU A 171 13.46 -5.52 -15.37
N THR A 172 13.84 -6.50 -16.20
CA THR A 172 13.87 -6.31 -17.65
C THR A 172 12.53 -6.66 -18.31
N ASP A 173 12.22 -5.98 -19.42
CA ASP A 173 11.01 -6.29 -20.20
C ASP A 173 11.01 -7.71 -20.77
N ALA A 174 12.20 -8.26 -21.07
CA ALA A 174 12.36 -9.62 -21.56
C ALA A 174 11.99 -10.63 -20.46
N GLU A 175 12.56 -10.50 -19.27
CA GLU A 175 12.26 -11.37 -18.14
C GLU A 175 10.79 -11.24 -17.70
N LEU A 176 10.23 -10.02 -17.67
CA LEU A 176 8.82 -9.80 -17.39
C LEU A 176 7.92 -10.56 -18.37
N THR A 177 8.29 -10.57 -19.65
CA THR A 177 7.54 -11.29 -20.70
C THR A 177 7.65 -12.80 -20.52
N THR A 178 8.85 -13.31 -20.21
CA THR A 178 9.09 -14.73 -19.91
C THR A 178 8.31 -15.18 -18.68
N ALA A 179 8.42 -14.43 -17.58
CA ALA A 179 7.67 -14.69 -16.35
C ALA A 179 6.16 -14.66 -16.60
N TYR A 180 5.66 -13.70 -17.40
CA TYR A 180 4.25 -13.60 -17.75
C TYR A 180 3.75 -14.82 -18.56
N MET A 181 4.56 -15.34 -19.47
CA MET A 181 4.23 -16.55 -20.22
C MET A 181 4.19 -17.78 -19.32
N LEU A 182 5.24 -17.98 -18.50
CA LEU A 182 5.35 -19.13 -17.59
C LEU A 182 4.24 -19.13 -16.52
N ILE A 183 3.96 -17.99 -15.89
CA ILE A 183 2.86 -17.88 -14.93
C ILE A 183 1.49 -18.08 -15.59
N SER A 184 1.35 -17.73 -16.88
CA SER A 184 0.11 -17.98 -17.63
C SER A 184 -0.10 -19.45 -17.96
N GLN A 185 0.98 -20.22 -18.12
CA GLN A 185 0.91 -21.68 -18.20
C GLN A 185 0.55 -22.26 -16.83
N TYR A 186 1.25 -21.85 -15.78
CA TYR A 186 0.97 -22.29 -14.41
C TYR A 186 -0.48 -22.04 -13.99
N ALA A 187 -1.03 -20.86 -14.32
CA ALA A 187 -2.42 -20.53 -14.01
C ALA A 187 -3.47 -21.40 -14.74
N ARG A 188 -3.09 -22.11 -15.82
CA ARG A 188 -3.98 -23.00 -16.58
C ARG A 188 -3.80 -24.47 -16.22
N GLU A 189 -2.55 -24.87 -15.99
CA GLU A 189 -2.16 -26.28 -15.86
C GLU A 189 -1.76 -26.65 -14.42
N GLY A 190 -1.68 -25.67 -13.52
CA GLY A 190 -1.14 -25.84 -12.16
C GLY A 190 0.38 -26.02 -12.12
N THR A 191 1.06 -25.95 -13.26
CA THR A 191 2.51 -26.13 -13.40
C THR A 191 3.03 -25.44 -14.66
N ALA A 192 4.30 -25.02 -14.67
CA ALA A 192 5.04 -24.63 -15.87
C ALA A 192 5.90 -25.78 -16.42
N GLY A 193 5.66 -27.01 -15.95
CA GLY A 193 6.36 -28.21 -16.38
C GLY A 193 7.85 -28.16 -16.04
N ARG A 194 8.71 -28.43 -17.03
CA ARG A 194 10.18 -28.41 -16.87
C ARG A 194 10.75 -27.02 -16.55
N ARG A 195 9.95 -25.96 -16.73
CA ARG A 195 10.37 -24.56 -16.53
C ARG A 195 9.92 -23.98 -15.19
N ASN A 196 9.52 -24.83 -14.24
CA ASN A 196 9.20 -24.39 -12.88
C ASN A 196 10.40 -23.73 -12.19
N THR A 197 11.61 -24.28 -12.37
CA THR A 197 12.84 -23.71 -11.81
C THR A 197 13.09 -22.30 -12.34
N GLU A 198 12.95 -22.10 -13.65
CA GLU A 198 13.09 -20.78 -14.28
C GLU A 198 12.02 -19.79 -13.78
N LEU A 199 10.77 -20.24 -13.62
CA LEU A 199 9.71 -19.39 -13.06
C LEU A 199 10.01 -19.00 -11.60
N GLU A 200 10.55 -19.93 -10.82
CA GLU A 200 10.94 -19.71 -9.44
C GLU A 200 12.14 -18.77 -9.33
N GLU A 201 13.14 -18.89 -10.20
CA GLU A 201 14.27 -17.96 -10.28
C GLU A 201 13.81 -16.53 -10.60
N LEU A 202 12.85 -16.39 -11.52
CA LEU A 202 12.34 -15.08 -11.94
C LEU A 202 11.44 -14.39 -10.89
N LEU A 203 10.62 -15.16 -10.17
CA LEU A 203 9.62 -14.62 -9.24
C LEU A 203 9.95 -14.85 -7.75
N GLY A 204 11.03 -15.58 -7.48
CA GLY A 204 11.53 -15.91 -6.14
C GLY A 204 10.75 -17.01 -5.42
N ALA A 205 9.61 -17.43 -5.97
CA ALA A 205 8.81 -18.55 -5.49
C ALA A 205 7.82 -19.01 -6.58
N LEU A 206 7.36 -20.26 -6.47
CA LEU A 206 6.22 -20.74 -7.24
C LEU A 206 4.89 -20.33 -6.59
N PRO A 207 3.87 -19.99 -7.39
CA PRO A 207 2.53 -19.75 -6.86
C PRO A 207 1.95 -21.06 -6.31
N ARG A 208 1.45 -21.01 -5.07
CA ARG A 208 0.93 -22.21 -4.41
C ARG A 208 -0.35 -22.75 -5.06
N THR A 209 -1.14 -21.88 -5.66
CA THR A 209 -2.40 -22.24 -6.34
C THR A 209 -2.55 -21.52 -7.67
N GLU A 210 -3.40 -22.07 -8.53
CA GLU A 210 -3.80 -21.46 -9.82
C GLU A 210 -4.41 -20.06 -9.63
N ASN A 211 -5.13 -19.85 -8.53
CA ASN A 211 -5.72 -18.57 -8.17
C ASN A 211 -4.63 -17.52 -7.88
N VAL A 212 -3.59 -17.90 -7.11
CA VAL A 212 -2.43 -17.03 -6.86
C VAL A 212 -1.70 -16.72 -8.16
N ALA A 213 -1.49 -17.75 -9.01
CA ALA A 213 -0.88 -17.58 -10.32
C ALA A 213 -1.68 -16.60 -11.21
N CYS A 214 -3.01 -16.67 -11.20
CA CYS A 214 -3.89 -15.72 -11.89
C CYS A 214 -3.72 -14.28 -11.40
N TYR A 215 -3.57 -14.07 -10.10
CA TYR A 215 -3.30 -12.74 -9.54
C TYR A 215 -1.92 -12.23 -9.96
N TRP A 216 -0.89 -13.06 -9.83
CA TRP A 216 0.47 -12.70 -10.22
C TRP A 216 0.56 -12.38 -11.71
N LYS A 217 -0.09 -13.17 -12.57
CA LYS A 217 -0.24 -12.89 -14.01
C LYS A 217 -0.79 -11.48 -14.27
N LYS A 218 -1.90 -11.12 -13.61
CA LYS A 218 -2.51 -9.78 -13.76
C LYS A 218 -1.55 -8.68 -13.32
N PHE A 219 -0.81 -8.91 -12.24
CA PHE A 219 0.16 -7.97 -11.69
C PHE A 219 1.35 -7.77 -12.63
N ILE A 220 1.99 -8.84 -13.08
CA ILE A 220 3.10 -8.79 -14.05
C ILE A 220 2.64 -8.13 -15.36
N GLY A 221 1.46 -8.49 -15.88
CA GLY A 221 0.90 -7.86 -17.07
C GLY A 221 0.67 -6.35 -16.92
N MET A 222 0.37 -5.88 -15.70
CA MET A 222 0.28 -4.44 -15.40
C MET A 222 1.65 -3.76 -15.50
N HIS A 223 2.70 -4.38 -14.96
CA HIS A 223 4.07 -3.87 -15.03
C HIS A 223 4.56 -3.77 -16.48
N ILE A 224 4.33 -4.79 -17.31
CA ILE A 224 4.67 -4.75 -18.75
C ILE A 224 3.99 -3.55 -19.43
N ARG A 225 2.69 -3.33 -19.17
CA ARG A 225 1.97 -2.18 -19.75
C ARG A 225 2.52 -0.84 -19.26
N LYS A 226 2.93 -0.77 -17.98
CA LYS A 226 3.52 0.42 -17.39
C LYS A 226 4.87 0.74 -18.05
N ASN A 227 5.75 -0.25 -18.22
CA ASN A 227 7.06 -0.09 -18.86
C ASN A 227 6.94 0.38 -20.30
N LYS A 228 6.04 -0.24 -21.09
CA LYS A 228 5.74 0.20 -22.46
C LYS A 228 5.25 1.65 -22.50
N ARG A 229 4.39 2.05 -21.56
CA ARG A 229 3.89 3.43 -21.47
C ARG A 229 5.00 4.41 -21.11
N SER A 230 5.87 4.09 -20.14
CA SER A 230 7.00 4.95 -19.78
C SER A 230 8.00 5.09 -20.91
N ALA A 231 8.30 4.01 -21.63
CA ALA A 231 9.18 4.04 -22.80
C ALA A 231 8.65 4.98 -23.89
N LEU A 232 7.36 4.90 -24.21
CA LEU A 232 6.70 5.80 -25.17
C LEU A 232 6.73 7.26 -24.71
N VAL A 233 6.46 7.52 -23.43
CA VAL A 233 6.51 8.88 -22.87
C VAL A 233 7.93 9.44 -22.93
N ASN A 234 8.94 8.65 -22.58
CA ASN A 234 10.35 9.06 -22.62
C ASN A 234 10.81 9.32 -24.06
N SER A 235 10.43 8.47 -25.01
CA SER A 235 10.71 8.68 -26.44
C SER A 235 10.08 9.99 -26.95
N ARG A 236 8.83 10.28 -26.58
CA ARG A 236 8.17 11.56 -26.93
C ARG A 236 8.86 12.77 -26.31
N LYS A 237 9.33 12.66 -25.06
CA LYS A 237 10.10 13.74 -24.40
C LYS A 237 11.42 13.99 -25.12
N ALA A 238 12.17 12.92 -25.42
CA ALA A 238 13.44 13.02 -26.15
C ALA A 238 13.26 13.66 -27.53
N MET A 239 12.22 13.26 -28.29
CA MET A 239 11.91 13.91 -29.58
C MET A 239 11.56 15.39 -29.41
N ALA A 240 10.77 15.75 -28.40
CA ALA A 240 10.44 17.15 -28.13
C ALA A 240 11.67 17.98 -27.74
N GLU A 241 12.62 17.41 -26.99
CA GLU A 241 13.89 18.04 -26.66
C GLU A 241 14.77 18.24 -27.88
N LEU A 242 14.88 17.23 -28.75
CA LEU A 242 15.61 17.33 -30.02
C LEU A 242 15.03 18.44 -30.92
N ILE A 243 13.69 18.53 -31.03
CA ILE A 243 13.03 19.62 -31.77
C ILE A 243 13.34 20.99 -31.14
N ARG A 244 13.41 21.08 -29.80
CA ARG A 244 13.77 22.33 -29.11
C ARG A 244 15.22 22.72 -29.37
N GLN A 245 16.15 21.77 -29.36
CA GLN A 245 17.57 21.99 -29.70
C GLN A 245 17.71 22.49 -31.13
N GLN A 246 17.11 21.80 -32.11
CA GLN A 246 17.12 22.24 -33.52
C GLN A 246 16.55 23.66 -33.70
N ARG A 247 15.53 24.04 -32.93
CA ARG A 247 14.98 25.41 -32.98
C ARG A 247 15.92 26.45 -32.38
N ARG A 248 16.71 26.09 -31.35
CA ARG A 248 17.73 26.98 -30.76
C ARG A 248 18.88 27.17 -31.73
N GLU A 249 19.42 26.09 -32.28
CA GLU A 249 20.48 26.13 -33.30
C GLU A 249 20.08 26.97 -34.51
N ARG A 250 18.84 26.83 -35.00
CA ARG A 250 18.32 27.68 -36.09
C ARG A 250 18.21 29.16 -35.72
N ARG A 251 17.96 29.50 -34.46
CA ARG A 251 17.93 30.90 -34.00
C ARG A 251 19.35 31.46 -33.90
N GLU A 252 20.25 30.71 -33.27
CA GLU A 252 21.67 31.06 -33.17
C GLU A 252 22.32 31.22 -34.55
N ALA A 253 22.03 30.32 -35.49
CA ALA A 253 22.51 30.45 -36.87
C ALA A 253 21.96 31.68 -37.59
N ARG A 254 20.71 32.08 -37.31
CA ARG A 254 20.13 33.33 -37.86
C ARG A 254 20.79 34.56 -37.26
N GLU A 255 20.98 34.59 -35.95
CA GLU A 255 21.65 35.69 -35.25
C GLU A 255 23.10 35.83 -35.73
N ALA A 256 23.83 34.72 -35.87
CA ALA A 256 25.18 34.72 -36.44
C ALA A 256 25.21 35.20 -37.89
N ALA A 257 24.23 34.81 -38.72
CA ALA A 257 24.12 35.29 -40.09
C ALA A 257 23.84 36.80 -40.18
N VAL A 258 22.99 37.33 -39.29
CA VAL A 258 22.71 38.77 -39.19
C VAL A 258 23.98 39.52 -38.76
N GLN A 259 24.67 39.07 -37.72
CA GLN A 259 25.93 39.67 -37.28
C GLN A 259 27.01 39.64 -38.36
N ALA A 260 27.12 38.54 -39.12
CA ALA A 260 28.05 38.45 -40.24
C ALA A 260 27.69 39.43 -41.36
N ALA A 261 26.40 39.63 -41.65
CA ALA A 261 25.95 40.62 -42.62
C ALA A 261 26.24 42.05 -42.17
N GLU A 262 25.98 42.39 -40.90
CA GLU A 262 26.31 43.69 -40.31
C GLU A 262 27.82 43.97 -40.33
N ALA A 263 28.65 42.97 -40.06
CA ALA A 263 30.12 43.09 -40.14
C ALA A 263 30.64 43.35 -41.56
N LEU A 264 29.89 42.94 -42.60
CA LEU A 264 30.24 43.14 -44.01
C LEU A 264 29.78 44.51 -44.56
N GLU A 265 28.79 45.17 -43.95
CA GLU A 265 28.32 46.50 -44.37
C GLU A 265 29.42 47.57 -44.53
N PRO A 266 30.36 47.76 -43.58
CA PRO A 266 31.40 48.79 -43.71
C PRO A 266 32.44 48.52 -44.82
N PHE A 267 32.59 47.26 -45.25
CA PHE A 267 33.44 46.92 -46.40
C PHE A 267 32.72 47.18 -47.72
N ALA A 268 31.41 46.96 -47.74
CA ALA A 268 30.57 47.15 -48.92
C ALA A 268 30.38 48.64 -49.24
N SER A 269 30.37 49.53 -48.23
CA SER A 269 30.30 50.99 -48.41
C SER A 269 31.56 51.60 -49.04
N ASN A 270 32.71 50.92 -48.96
CA ASN A 270 33.99 51.46 -49.42
C ASN A 270 34.36 51.08 -50.86
N TYR A 271 33.67 50.13 -51.52
CA TYR A 271 34.17 49.55 -52.79
C TYR A 271 33.18 49.48 -53.96
N LEU A 272 31.89 49.81 -53.83
CA LEU A 272 30.93 49.69 -54.94
C LEU A 272 29.94 50.85 -55.01
N SER A 273 29.75 51.41 -56.21
CA SER A 273 28.73 52.42 -56.48
C SER A 273 27.34 51.90 -56.08
N ALA A 274 26.53 52.78 -55.49
CA ALA A 274 25.27 52.47 -54.79
C ALA A 274 24.30 51.52 -55.54
N SER A 275 24.37 51.48 -56.87
CA SER A 275 23.55 50.64 -57.75
C SER A 275 23.92 49.15 -57.72
N ARG A 276 25.20 48.80 -57.57
CA ARG A 276 25.67 47.40 -57.51
C ARG A 276 25.44 46.76 -56.15
N MET A 277 25.48 47.58 -55.10
CA MET A 277 25.21 47.20 -53.70
C MET A 277 23.78 46.68 -53.49
N ARG A 278 22.76 47.38 -53.99
CA ARG A 278 21.36 46.93 -53.87
C ARG A 278 21.13 45.57 -54.51
N LEU A 279 21.78 45.31 -55.65
CA LEU A 279 21.61 44.05 -56.39
C LEU A 279 22.29 42.87 -55.67
N LEU A 280 23.48 43.09 -55.09
CA LEU A 280 24.18 42.07 -54.30
C LEU A 280 23.49 41.76 -52.97
N VAL A 281 22.96 42.75 -52.27
CA VAL A 281 22.19 42.53 -51.03
C VAL A 281 20.91 41.75 -51.33
N ILE A 282 20.19 42.09 -52.40
CA ILE A 282 19.01 41.35 -52.83
C ILE A 282 19.36 39.90 -53.19
N LEU A 283 20.47 39.67 -53.90
CA LEU A 283 20.92 38.32 -54.27
C LEU A 283 21.40 37.51 -53.05
N ALA A 284 22.09 38.12 -52.08
CA ALA A 284 22.53 37.45 -50.86
C ALA A 284 21.34 37.06 -49.96
N VAL A 285 20.34 37.95 -49.83
CA VAL A 285 19.10 37.66 -49.10
C VAL A 285 18.27 36.58 -49.81
N ALA A 286 18.22 36.60 -51.14
CA ALA A 286 17.55 35.56 -51.93
C ALA A 286 18.25 34.21 -51.80
N ALA A 287 19.58 34.17 -51.86
CA ALA A 287 20.37 32.95 -51.69
C ALA A 287 20.22 32.35 -50.28
N ALA A 288 20.25 33.19 -49.23
CA ALA A 288 20.00 32.77 -47.85
C ALA A 288 18.56 32.26 -47.65
N SER A 289 17.59 32.85 -48.34
CA SER A 289 16.18 32.43 -48.32
C SER A 289 15.98 31.06 -49.00
N CYS A 290 16.65 30.83 -50.15
CA CYS A 290 16.64 29.55 -50.86
C CYS A 290 17.34 28.43 -50.08
N ALA A 291 18.44 28.72 -49.39
CA ALA A 291 19.15 27.72 -48.57
C ALA A 291 18.40 27.32 -47.29
N THR A 292 17.51 28.18 -46.79
CA THR A 292 16.75 27.94 -45.54
C THR A 292 15.29 27.55 -45.77
N GLY A 293 14.81 27.56 -47.02
CA GLY A 293 13.44 27.19 -47.39
C GLY A 293 12.38 28.23 -46.99
N ILE A 294 12.76 29.50 -46.82
CA ILE A 294 11.89 30.57 -46.33
C ILE A 294 11.55 31.53 -47.47
N THR A 295 10.26 31.75 -47.75
CA THR A 295 9.79 32.78 -48.68
C THR A 295 9.62 34.12 -47.95
N ILE A 296 10.52 35.07 -48.20
CA ILE A 296 10.39 36.46 -47.71
C ILE A 296 9.51 37.23 -48.70
N ARG A 297 8.28 37.60 -48.30
CA ARG A 297 7.44 38.55 -49.06
C ARG A 297 8.02 39.96 -48.89
N GLY A 298 8.56 40.53 -49.96
CA GLY A 298 9.04 41.92 -49.99
C GLY A 298 7.89 42.94 -49.87
N PRO A 299 8.19 44.18 -49.43
CA PRO A 299 7.19 45.23 -49.27
C PRO A 299 6.65 45.67 -50.63
N SER A 300 5.33 45.70 -50.78
CA SER A 300 4.64 46.19 -51.97
C SER A 300 4.92 47.68 -52.18
N THR A 301 5.73 48.02 -53.17
CA THR A 301 5.89 49.39 -53.64
C THR A 301 4.65 49.78 -54.46
N ASN A 302 3.72 50.52 -53.85
CA ASN A 302 2.71 51.29 -54.57
C ASN A 302 3.41 52.45 -55.30
N LEU A 303 3.78 52.25 -56.56
CA LEU A 303 4.18 53.32 -57.45
C LEU A 303 2.92 54.01 -57.97
N LYS A 304 2.57 55.17 -57.40
CA LYS A 304 1.63 56.11 -58.01
C LYS A 304 2.34 56.75 -59.21
N VAL A 305 1.83 56.47 -60.40
CA VAL A 305 2.11 57.26 -61.61
C VAL A 305 1.28 58.54 -61.53
N LEU A 306 1.93 59.69 -61.58
CA LEU A 306 1.33 61.00 -61.84
C LEU A 306 2.07 61.62 -63.04
N PRO A 307 1.36 62.42 -63.86
CA PRO A 307 1.65 62.64 -65.29
C PRO A 307 2.99 63.32 -65.58
#